data_AF-A0A258ARR8-F1
#
_entry.id   AF-A0A258ARR8-F1
#
_cell.length_a   1.000
_cell.length_b   1.000
_cell.length_c   1.000
_cell.angle_alpha   90.00
_cell.angle_beta   90.00
_cell.angle_gamma   90.00
#
_symmetry.space_group_name_H-M   'P 1'
#
loop_
_entity.id
_entity.type
_entity.pdbx_description
1 polymer ?
#
loop_
_entity_poly.entity_id
_entity_poly.type
_entity_poly.pdbx_seq_one_letter_code
_entity_poly.pdbx_strand_id
1 'polypeptide(L)'
;MRREEVEALRPVVRGFTLGVGLYYVLITLAHLFYEDGLALWVLDGVAALTMATCFFCFFFFHITRKAQNLHRLEYICLTMFSLMYLNVVAYQLFHIEPAKLIYFILLTLVFSTAGITPRVVLPCAVVCIVTMYGLAYRYGLFTQYIWIGIAGIATAAGMSILFRQAILRVVHARIQADEAREDAQALANCDALTSLPNRRRFFEVMEEALTLKRQHGQKFDLALIDLDGFKPVNDVYGHSVGDALLVAVAGRLRSVCE
;
A
#
# COMPACT_ATOMS: atom_id res chain seq x y z
N MET A 1 -0.45 9.54 11.43
CA MET A 1 -0.81 8.90 10.15
C MET A 1 -2.19 8.28 10.35
N ARG A 2 -3.16 8.60 9.49
CA ARG A 2 -4.51 8.03 9.56
C ARG A 2 -4.46 6.54 9.19
N ARG A 3 -5.48 5.77 9.59
CA ARG A 3 -5.54 4.32 9.34
C ARG A 3 -5.49 4.00 7.84
N GLU A 4 -6.21 4.76 7.02
CA GLU A 4 -6.22 4.66 5.56
C GLU A 4 -4.84 4.84 4.94
N GLU A 5 -4.07 5.80 5.46
CA GLU A 5 -2.69 6.06 5.00
C GLU A 5 -1.78 4.86 5.26
N VAL A 6 -1.96 4.18 6.41
CA VAL A 6 -1.20 2.97 6.77
C VAL A 6 -1.62 1.78 5.90
N GLU A 7 -2.90 1.66 5.56
CA GLU A 7 -3.37 0.60 4.66
C GLU A 7 -2.87 0.79 3.23
N ALA A 8 -2.75 2.03 2.75
CA ALA A 8 -2.18 2.34 1.45
C ALA A 8 -0.66 2.05 1.35
N LEU A 9 0.07 2.04 2.47
CA LEU A 9 1.50 1.69 2.52
C LEU A 9 1.77 0.18 2.41
N ARG A 10 0.81 -0.65 2.82
CA ARG A 10 0.93 -2.11 2.83
C ARG A 10 1.37 -2.72 1.48
N PRO A 11 0.76 -2.39 0.32
CA PRO A 11 1.18 -2.95 -0.96
C PRO A 11 2.62 -2.57 -1.33
N VAL A 12 3.09 -1.39 -0.92
CA VAL A 12 4.48 -0.94 -1.15
C VAL A 12 5.47 -1.83 -0.38
N VAL A 13 5.24 -1.99 0.93
CA VAL A 13 6.08 -2.86 1.78
C VAL A 13 6.08 -4.29 1.26
N ARG A 14 4.92 -4.81 0.87
CA ARG A 14 4.77 -6.17 0.31
C ARG A 14 5.52 -6.33 -1.02
N GLY A 15 5.43 -5.35 -1.92
CA GLY A 15 6.18 -5.40 -3.19
C GLY A 15 7.69 -5.41 -2.95
N PHE A 16 8.14 -4.58 -2.01
CA PHE A 16 9.55 -4.54 -1.62
C PHE A 16 10.01 -5.87 -0.99
N THR A 17 9.23 -6.48 -0.09
CA THR A 17 9.58 -7.78 0.52
C THR A 17 9.73 -8.88 -0.53
N LEU A 18 8.90 -8.87 -1.58
CA LEU A 18 9.04 -9.81 -2.69
C LEU A 18 10.34 -9.60 -3.46
N GLY A 19 10.64 -8.34 -3.83
CA GLY A 19 11.84 -8.00 -4.59
C GLY A 19 13.13 -8.40 -3.85
N VAL A 20 13.22 -8.07 -2.55
CA VAL A 20 14.36 -8.47 -1.72
C VAL A 20 14.43 -10.00 -1.57
N GLY A 21 13.30 -10.67 -1.35
CA GLY A 21 13.25 -12.12 -1.28
C GLY A 21 13.80 -12.79 -2.53
N LEU A 22 13.37 -12.35 -3.71
CA LEU A 22 13.86 -12.85 -5.01
C LEU A 22 15.35 -12.57 -5.23
N TYR A 23 15.83 -11.38 -4.84
CA TYR A 23 17.25 -11.07 -4.90
C TYR A 23 18.08 -12.05 -4.06
N TYR A 24 17.64 -12.35 -2.83
CA TYR A 24 18.36 -13.29 -1.98
C TYR A 24 18.23 -14.76 -2.39
N VAL A 25 17.23 -15.14 -3.20
CA VAL A 25 17.23 -16.45 -3.89
C VAL A 25 18.43 -16.55 -4.82
N LEU A 26 18.73 -15.49 -5.57
CA LEU A 26 19.88 -15.49 -6.49
C LEU A 26 21.20 -15.53 -5.71
N ILE A 27 21.29 -14.80 -4.60
CA ILE A 27 22.50 -14.78 -3.76
C ILE A 27 22.77 -16.13 -3.10
N THR A 28 21.75 -16.77 -2.51
CA THR A 28 21.93 -18.11 -1.90
C THR A 28 22.37 -19.13 -2.94
N LEU A 29 21.75 -19.12 -4.13
CA LEU A 29 22.17 -19.98 -5.23
C LEU A 29 23.60 -19.67 -5.69
N ALA A 30 24.00 -18.40 -5.72
CA ALA A 30 25.35 -18.00 -6.12
C ALA A 30 26.42 -18.47 -5.13
N HIS A 31 26.16 -18.41 -3.82
CA HIS A 31 27.14 -18.85 -2.82
C HIS A 31 27.56 -20.32 -3.03
N LEU A 32 26.67 -21.19 -3.49
CA LEU A 32 26.99 -22.59 -3.80
C LEU A 32 28.09 -22.76 -4.88
N PHE A 33 28.34 -21.73 -5.70
CA PHE A 33 29.35 -21.76 -6.76
C PHE A 33 30.62 -20.98 -6.42
N TYR A 34 30.56 -20.03 -5.48
CA TYR A 34 31.63 -19.06 -5.23
C TYR A 34 32.17 -19.07 -3.81
N GLU A 35 31.50 -19.73 -2.87
CA GLU A 35 31.87 -19.76 -1.46
C GLU A 35 32.17 -21.19 -1.00
N ASP A 36 33.22 -21.33 -0.17
CA ASP A 36 33.64 -22.61 0.38
C ASP A 36 33.87 -22.53 1.89
N GLY A 37 33.86 -23.70 2.54
CA GLY A 37 34.20 -23.83 3.97
C GLY A 37 33.27 -23.05 4.90
N LEU A 38 33.84 -22.31 5.86
CA LEU A 38 33.07 -21.58 6.87
C LEU A 38 32.35 -20.35 6.28
N ALA A 39 32.92 -19.72 5.26
CA ALA A 39 32.31 -18.57 4.59
C ALA A 39 30.96 -18.96 3.96
N LEU A 40 30.90 -20.11 3.28
CA LEU A 40 29.66 -20.64 2.72
C LEU A 40 28.56 -20.76 3.78
N TRP A 41 28.83 -21.43 4.90
CA TRP A 41 27.82 -21.64 5.95
C TRP A 41 27.30 -20.34 6.56
N VAL A 42 28.17 -19.35 6.75
CA VAL A 42 27.76 -18.08 7.36
C VAL A 42 27.05 -17.18 6.35
N LEU A 43 27.61 -16.99 5.16
CA LEU A 43 27.05 -16.11 4.13
C LEU A 43 25.74 -16.68 3.57
N ASP A 44 25.69 -17.97 3.26
CA ASP A 44 24.47 -18.62 2.82
C ASP A 44 23.42 -18.67 3.94
N GLY A 45 23.83 -18.94 5.18
CA GLY A 45 22.90 -18.95 6.32
C GLY A 45 22.21 -17.60 6.53
N VAL A 46 22.95 -16.49 6.50
CA VAL A 46 22.39 -15.14 6.64
C VAL A 46 21.55 -14.76 5.43
N ALA A 47 21.98 -15.11 4.21
CA ALA A 47 21.22 -14.87 2.98
C ALA A 47 19.90 -15.66 2.96
N ALA A 48 19.94 -16.94 3.34
CA ALA A 48 18.77 -17.82 3.42
C ALA A 48 17.79 -17.35 4.50
N LEU A 49 18.27 -16.91 5.67
CA LEU A 49 17.43 -16.30 6.70
C LEU A 49 16.74 -15.03 6.19
N THR A 50 17.48 -14.21 5.44
CA THR A 50 16.95 -12.97 4.84
C THR A 50 15.86 -13.28 3.81
N MET A 51 16.13 -14.22 2.92
CA MET A 51 15.19 -14.74 1.93
C MET A 51 13.91 -15.28 2.59
N ALA A 52 14.06 -16.18 3.57
CA ALA A 52 12.95 -16.81 4.28
C ALA A 52 12.07 -15.78 5.00
N THR A 53 12.69 -14.81 5.67
CA THR A 53 11.98 -13.70 6.34
C THR A 53 11.20 -12.86 5.34
N CYS A 54 11.78 -12.54 4.19
CA CYS A 54 11.13 -11.75 3.14
C CYS A 54 9.91 -12.47 2.56
N PHE A 55 10.02 -13.76 2.24
CA PHE A 55 8.87 -14.54 1.77
C PHE A 55 7.82 -14.72 2.85
N PHE A 56 8.22 -14.99 4.10
CA PHE A 56 7.28 -15.05 5.21
C PHE A 56 6.48 -13.76 5.34
N CYS A 57 7.12 -12.59 5.31
CA CYS A 57 6.43 -11.30 5.34
C CYS A 57 5.51 -11.11 4.13
N PHE A 58 5.96 -11.48 2.93
CA PHE A 58 5.14 -11.40 1.71
C PHE A 58 3.86 -12.25 1.80
N PHE A 59 3.99 -13.51 2.22
CA PHE A 59 2.85 -14.42 2.39
C PHE A 59 1.97 -14.03 3.58
N PHE A 60 2.56 -13.53 4.66
CA PHE A 60 1.81 -12.98 5.79
C PHE A 60 0.89 -11.83 5.32
N PHE A 61 1.38 -10.92 4.49
CA PHE A 61 0.55 -9.89 3.87
C PHE A 61 -0.46 -10.42 2.86
N HIS A 62 -0.26 -11.60 2.27
CA HIS A 62 -1.26 -12.21 1.39
C HIS A 62 -2.40 -12.85 2.19
N ILE A 63 -2.06 -13.55 3.28
CA ILE A 63 -3.00 -14.32 4.09
C ILE A 63 -3.80 -13.42 5.04
N THR A 64 -3.16 -12.44 5.68
CA THR A 64 -3.83 -11.61 6.70
C THR A 64 -4.52 -10.41 6.08
N ARG A 65 -5.85 -10.43 5.90
CA ARG A 65 -6.62 -9.22 5.52
C ARG A 65 -6.75 -8.16 6.63
N LYS A 66 -6.19 -8.41 7.82
CA LYS A 66 -6.27 -7.48 8.96
C LYS A 66 -5.58 -6.15 8.67
N ALA A 67 -6.22 -5.07 9.12
CA ALA A 67 -5.66 -3.73 9.14
C ALA A 67 -4.33 -3.73 9.89
N GLN A 68 -3.32 -3.09 9.30
CA GLN A 68 -1.99 -3.02 9.87
C GLN A 68 -1.83 -1.73 10.64
N ASN A 69 -1.08 -1.79 11.75
CA ASN A 69 -0.66 -0.60 12.48
C ASN A 69 0.68 -0.14 11.93
N LEU A 70 0.93 1.17 11.93
CA LEU A 70 2.17 1.76 11.43
C LEU A 70 3.42 1.11 12.06
N HIS A 71 3.40 0.89 13.37
CA HIS A 71 4.49 0.25 14.10
C HIS A 71 4.81 -1.16 13.60
N ARG A 72 3.80 -1.96 13.22
CA ARG A 72 4.06 -3.30 12.67
C ARG A 72 4.79 -3.24 11.35
N LEU A 73 4.38 -2.34 10.47
CA LEU A 73 5.06 -2.16 9.19
C LEU A 73 6.51 -1.68 9.38
N GLU A 74 6.73 -0.80 10.36
CA GLU A 74 8.08 -0.36 10.74
C GLU A 74 8.94 -1.47 11.29
N TYR A 75 8.41 -2.35 12.14
CA TYR A 75 9.16 -3.51 12.63
C TYR A 75 9.53 -4.48 11.51
N ILE A 76 8.65 -4.66 10.52
CA ILE A 76 8.95 -5.47 9.34
C ILE A 76 10.09 -4.84 8.55
N CYS A 77 10.00 -3.54 8.23
CA CYS A 77 11.08 -2.82 7.54
C CYS A 77 12.39 -2.86 8.31
N LEU A 78 12.36 -2.62 9.63
CA LEU A 78 13.56 -2.62 10.47
C LEU A 78 14.21 -4.01 10.51
N THR A 79 13.42 -5.07 10.64
CA THR A 79 13.92 -6.45 10.59
C THR A 79 14.60 -6.73 9.26
N MET A 80 13.94 -6.37 8.15
CA MET A 80 14.51 -6.54 6.81
C MET A 80 15.80 -5.75 6.61
N PHE A 81 15.82 -4.48 6.98
CA PHE A 81 17.00 -3.62 6.84
C PHE A 81 18.16 -4.14 7.67
N SER A 82 17.89 -4.64 8.88
CA SER A 82 18.90 -5.27 9.74
C SER A 82 19.48 -6.53 9.09
N LEU A 83 18.66 -7.37 8.49
CA LEU A 83 19.12 -8.56 7.78
C LEU A 83 19.94 -8.21 6.52
N MET A 84 19.49 -7.24 5.72
CA MET A 84 20.26 -6.76 4.57
C MET A 84 21.62 -6.17 4.98
N TYR A 85 21.64 -5.39 6.07
CA TYR A 85 22.87 -4.87 6.67
C TYR A 85 23.80 -6.00 7.13
N LEU A 86 23.26 -7.01 7.83
CA LEU A 86 24.05 -8.16 8.30
C LEU A 86 24.68 -8.93 7.14
N ASN A 87 24.02 -9.09 6.00
CA ASN A 87 24.62 -9.71 4.82
C ASN A 87 25.85 -8.94 4.33
N VAL A 88 25.76 -7.61 4.23
CA VAL A 88 26.89 -6.78 3.77
C VAL A 88 28.04 -6.82 4.78
N VAL A 89 27.74 -6.75 6.08
CA VAL A 89 28.75 -6.87 7.14
C VAL A 89 29.42 -8.25 7.11
N ALA A 90 28.64 -9.33 7.06
CA ALA A 90 29.17 -10.68 7.01
C ALA A 90 30.08 -10.85 5.81
N TYR A 91 29.66 -10.39 4.63
CA TYR A 91 30.49 -10.43 3.43
C TYR A 91 31.82 -9.69 3.62
N GLN A 92 31.80 -8.49 4.19
CA GLN A 92 33.03 -7.71 4.45
C GLN A 92 33.95 -8.35 5.51
N LEU A 93 33.43 -9.21 6.39
CA LEU A 93 34.26 -9.94 7.36
C LEU A 93 35.00 -11.12 6.73
N PHE A 94 34.42 -11.78 5.73
CA PHE A 94 35.04 -12.91 5.03
C PHE A 94 35.86 -12.47 3.82
N HIS A 95 35.33 -11.54 3.02
CA HIS A 95 35.91 -11.05 1.77
C HIS A 95 36.16 -9.56 1.88
N ILE A 96 37.23 -9.20 2.61
CA ILE A 96 37.63 -7.81 2.76
C ILE A 96 38.09 -7.30 1.40
N GLU A 97 37.22 -6.53 0.77
CA GLU A 97 37.52 -5.81 -0.46
C GLU A 97 37.14 -4.35 -0.24
N PRO A 98 38.12 -3.45 -0.08
CA PRO A 98 37.82 -2.08 0.27
C PRO A 98 36.91 -1.38 -0.75
N ALA A 99 37.07 -1.70 -2.04
CA ALA A 99 36.20 -1.21 -3.11
C ALA A 99 34.70 -1.50 -2.85
N LYS A 100 34.38 -2.63 -2.19
CA LYS A 100 33.02 -3.06 -1.87
C LYS A 100 32.42 -2.36 -0.63
N LEU A 101 33.15 -1.47 0.05
CA LEU A 101 32.58 -0.61 1.09
C LEU A 101 31.46 0.29 0.56
N ILE A 102 31.40 0.51 -0.76
CA ILE A 102 30.29 1.22 -1.41
C ILE A 102 28.93 0.56 -1.20
N TYR A 103 28.88 -0.74 -0.87
CA TYR A 103 27.63 -1.45 -0.56
C TYR A 103 26.88 -0.84 0.63
N PHE A 104 27.58 -0.26 1.61
CA PHE A 104 26.92 0.45 2.71
C PHE A 104 26.17 1.70 2.22
N ILE A 105 26.70 2.40 1.23
CA ILE A 105 26.01 3.56 0.62
C ILE A 105 24.81 3.09 -0.19
N LEU A 106 24.95 2.00 -0.96
CA LEU A 106 23.81 1.41 -1.69
C LEU A 106 22.69 1.00 -0.72
N LEU A 107 23.03 0.42 0.43
CA LEU A 107 22.03 0.12 1.47
C LEU A 107 21.32 1.37 1.98
N THR A 108 22.03 2.48 2.21
CA THR A 108 21.38 3.73 2.63
C THR A 108 20.36 4.23 1.61
N LEU A 109 20.66 4.08 0.32
CA LEU A 109 19.73 4.43 -0.76
C LEU A 109 18.52 3.51 -0.75
N VAL A 110 18.73 2.19 -0.71
CA VAL A 110 17.63 1.21 -0.65
C VAL A 110 16.73 1.47 0.56
N PHE A 111 17.30 1.72 1.73
CA PHE A 111 16.54 2.02 2.95
C PHE A 111 15.74 3.31 2.80
N SER A 112 16.32 4.33 2.16
CA SER A 112 15.62 5.60 1.93
C SER A 112 14.43 5.50 0.98
N THR A 113 14.47 4.60 0.00
CA THR A 113 13.37 4.38 -0.95
C THR A 113 12.33 3.40 -0.45
N ALA A 114 12.72 2.42 0.37
CA ALA A 114 11.82 1.37 0.84
C ALA A 114 11.22 1.67 2.23
N GLY A 115 11.85 2.55 3.00
CA GLY A 115 11.45 2.82 4.37
C GLY A 115 10.22 3.72 4.45
N ILE A 116 9.33 3.36 5.37
CA ILE A 116 8.03 4.01 5.52
C ILE A 116 8.15 5.34 6.25
N THR A 117 9.04 5.40 7.24
CA THR A 117 9.20 6.56 8.12
C THR A 117 10.66 6.95 8.30
N PRO A 118 10.96 8.26 8.37
CA PRO A 118 12.33 8.75 8.61
C PRO A 118 12.93 8.22 9.92
N ARG A 119 12.09 7.92 10.93
CA ARG A 119 12.53 7.36 12.21
C ARG A 119 13.11 5.95 12.11
N VAL A 120 12.78 5.19 11.07
CA VAL A 120 13.41 3.89 10.78
C VAL A 120 14.58 4.08 9.81
N VAL A 121 14.38 4.87 8.76
CA VAL A 121 15.38 5.07 7.70
C VAL A 121 16.67 5.72 8.22
N LEU A 122 16.55 6.84 8.94
CA LEU A 122 17.71 7.64 9.32
C LEU A 122 18.65 6.88 10.27
N PRO A 123 18.17 6.20 11.33
CA PRO A 123 19.05 5.38 12.15
C PRO A 123 19.72 4.24 11.37
N CYS A 124 19.01 3.55 10.48
CA CYS A 124 19.60 2.49 9.65
C CYS A 124 20.68 3.04 8.71
N ALA A 125 20.44 4.18 8.07
CA ALA A 125 21.43 4.85 7.22
C ALA A 125 22.67 5.28 8.03
N VAL A 126 22.47 5.85 9.22
CA VAL A 126 23.58 6.22 10.13
C VAL A 126 24.41 4.99 10.49
N VAL A 127 23.79 3.88 10.86
CA VAL A 127 24.50 2.62 11.17
C VAL A 127 25.34 2.16 9.98
N CYS A 128 24.79 2.16 8.77
CA CYS A 128 25.57 1.80 7.57
C CYS A 128 26.81 2.69 7.38
N ILE A 129 26.66 4.01 7.52
CA ILE A 129 27.76 4.96 7.28
C ILE A 129 28.81 4.90 8.40
N VAL A 130 28.39 4.75 9.65
CA VAL A 130 29.31 4.59 10.79
C VAL A 130 30.13 3.31 10.62
N THR A 131 29.49 2.19 10.26
CA THR A 131 30.19 0.93 10.01
C THR A 131 31.15 1.04 8.83
N MET A 132 30.73 1.69 7.73
CA MET A 132 31.59 1.95 6.58
C MET A 132 32.83 2.78 6.96
N TYR A 133 32.67 3.85 7.73
CA TYR A 133 33.78 4.68 8.20
C TYR A 133 34.72 3.94 9.15
N GLY A 134 34.18 3.12 10.05
CA GLY A 134 34.98 2.28 10.94
C GLY A 134 35.89 1.33 10.15
N LEU A 135 35.33 0.65 9.14
CA LEU A 135 36.10 -0.22 8.25
C LEU A 135 37.09 0.58 7.39
N ALA A 136 36.66 1.69 6.77
CA ALA A 136 37.53 2.52 5.94
C ALA A 136 38.72 3.08 6.74
N TYR A 137 38.51 3.48 7.99
CA TYR A 137 39.57 3.92 8.89
C TYR A 137 40.55 2.79 9.20
N ARG A 138 40.06 1.58 9.47
CA ARG A 138 40.89 0.40 9.74
C ARG A 138 41.86 0.07 8.61
N TYR A 139 41.46 0.32 7.36
CA TYR A 139 42.28 0.07 6.16
C TYR A 139 42.98 1.31 5.60
N GLY A 140 42.94 2.45 6.31
CA GLY A 140 43.64 3.68 5.89
C GLY A 140 43.00 4.41 4.69
N LEU A 141 41.73 4.13 4.38
CA LEU A 141 41.01 4.68 3.23
C LEU A 141 39.97 5.75 3.62
N PHE A 142 39.95 6.17 4.89
CA PHE A 142 38.94 7.10 5.41
C PHE A 142 38.78 8.37 4.57
N THR A 143 39.88 8.97 4.11
CA THR A 143 39.87 10.18 3.27
C THR A 143 39.22 9.97 1.90
N GLN A 144 39.24 8.73 1.38
CA GLN A 144 38.57 8.39 0.12
C GLN A 144 37.06 8.27 0.30
N TYR A 145 36.61 7.76 1.45
CA TYR A 145 35.20 7.47 1.70
C TYR A 145 34.43 8.59 2.41
N ILE A 146 35.09 9.55 3.06
CA ILE A 146 34.43 10.61 3.84
C ILE A 146 33.41 11.42 3.01
N TRP A 147 33.78 11.84 1.80
CA TRP A 147 32.89 12.64 0.96
C TRP A 147 31.72 11.81 0.42
N ILE A 148 31.97 10.54 0.10
CA ILE A 148 30.95 9.63 -0.40
C ILE A 148 29.95 9.29 0.72
N GLY A 149 30.40 9.12 1.96
CA GLY A 149 29.52 8.88 3.10
C GLY A 149 28.66 10.10 3.44
N ILE A 150 29.21 11.31 3.41
CA ILE A 150 28.43 12.55 3.58
C ILE A 150 27.36 12.67 2.48
N ALA A 151 27.75 12.45 1.22
CA ALA A 151 26.81 12.44 0.10
C ALA A 151 25.73 11.36 0.27
N GLY A 152 26.09 10.19 0.79
CA GLY A 152 25.18 9.10 1.10
C GLY A 152 24.11 9.48 2.12
N ILE A 153 24.49 10.10 3.25
CA ILE A 153 23.55 10.58 4.28
C ILE A 153 22.62 11.65 3.69
N ALA A 154 23.18 12.64 3.00
CA ALA A 154 22.39 13.72 2.40
C ALA A 154 21.37 13.17 1.38
N THR A 155 21.81 12.22 0.55
CA THR A 155 20.95 11.54 -0.43
C THR A 155 19.87 10.72 0.26
N ALA A 156 20.21 9.94 1.28
CA ALA A 156 19.23 9.13 2.01
C ALA A 156 18.19 9.99 2.74
N ALA A 157 18.60 11.11 3.34
CA ALA A 157 17.70 12.06 3.97
C ALA A 157 16.77 12.73 2.94
N GLY A 158 17.35 13.24 1.83
CA GLY A 158 16.60 13.85 0.74
C GLY A 158 15.59 12.88 0.11
N MET A 159 16.02 11.67 -0.23
CA MET A 159 15.15 10.64 -0.79
C MET A 159 14.07 10.21 0.18
N SER A 160 14.37 10.03 1.47
CA SER A 160 13.36 9.69 2.47
C SER A 160 12.25 10.74 2.56
N ILE A 161 12.60 12.03 2.46
CA ILE A 161 11.63 13.13 2.45
C ILE A 161 10.81 13.12 1.16
N LEU A 162 11.46 13.05 0.00
CA LEU A 162 10.80 13.08 -1.32
C LEU A 162 9.86 11.89 -1.49
N PHE A 163 10.31 10.69 -1.15
CA PHE A 163 9.53 9.47 -1.30
C PHE A 163 8.31 9.48 -0.37
N ARG A 164 8.48 9.96 0.87
CA ARG A 164 7.36 10.15 1.81
C ARG A 164 6.32 11.13 1.26
N GLN A 165 6.76 12.25 0.69
CA GLN A 165 5.84 13.22 0.08
C GLN A 165 5.12 12.61 -1.13
N ALA A 166 5.83 11.87 -1.99
CA ALA A 166 5.24 11.22 -3.15
C ALA A 166 4.17 10.18 -2.74
N ILE A 167 4.48 9.32 -1.76
CA ILE A 167 3.51 8.33 -1.25
C ILE A 167 2.28 9.04 -0.69
N LEU A 168 2.46 10.03 0.19
CA LEU A 168 1.32 10.73 0.81
C LEU A 168 0.42 11.40 -0.24
N ARG A 169 0.99 12.00 -1.28
CA ARG A 169 0.22 12.58 -2.39
C ARG A 169 -0.62 11.54 -3.12
N VAL A 170 -0.03 10.38 -3.43
CA VAL A 170 -0.73 9.29 -4.10
C VAL A 170 -1.86 8.75 -3.22
N VAL A 171 -1.62 8.60 -1.91
CA VAL A 171 -2.65 8.18 -0.96
C VAL A 171 -3.81 9.18 -0.92
N HIS A 172 -3.52 10.47 -0.74
CA HIS A 172 -4.57 11.51 -0.67
C HIS A 172 -5.35 11.62 -1.98
N ALA A 173 -4.67 11.57 -3.12
CA ALA A 173 -5.34 11.57 -4.44
C ALA A 173 -6.27 10.37 -4.61
N ARG A 174 -5.87 9.19 -4.08
CA ARG A 174 -6.71 7.99 -4.15
C ARG A 174 -7.95 8.11 -3.27
N ILE A 175 -7.80 8.58 -2.04
CA ILE A 175 -8.95 8.80 -1.13
C ILE A 175 -9.93 9.80 -1.76
N GLN A 176 -9.44 10.92 -2.28
CA GLN A 176 -10.28 11.91 -2.95
C GLN A 176 -10.98 11.36 -4.20
N ALA A 177 -10.31 10.51 -4.97
CA ALA A 177 -10.91 9.87 -6.13
C ALA A 177 -12.00 8.86 -5.74
N ASP A 178 -11.80 8.11 -4.65
CA ASP A 178 -12.79 7.18 -4.12
C ASP A 178 -14.02 7.96 -3.57
N GLU A 179 -13.83 9.04 -2.81
CA GLU A 179 -14.91 9.94 -2.35
C GLU A 179 -15.70 10.53 -3.53
N ALA A 180 -15.01 11.12 -4.51
CA ALA A 180 -15.66 11.70 -5.70
C ALA A 180 -16.42 10.65 -6.53
N ARG A 181 -15.93 9.40 -6.53
CA ARG A 181 -16.60 8.28 -7.19
C ARG A 181 -17.86 7.89 -6.45
N GLU A 182 -17.82 7.83 -5.12
CA GLU A 182 -19.01 7.54 -4.30
C GLU A 182 -20.08 8.61 -4.50
N ASP A 183 -19.71 9.89 -4.48
CA ASP A 183 -20.63 11.00 -4.74
C ASP A 183 -21.24 10.92 -6.15
N ALA A 184 -20.42 10.66 -7.17
CA ALA A 184 -20.88 10.50 -8.55
C ALA A 184 -21.81 9.27 -8.70
N GLN A 185 -21.52 8.18 -7.99
CA GLN A 185 -22.35 6.98 -7.97
C GLN A 185 -23.71 7.27 -7.30
N ALA A 186 -23.72 8.02 -6.20
CA ALA A 186 -24.93 8.43 -5.50
C ALA A 186 -25.82 9.30 -6.40
N LEU A 187 -25.24 10.32 -7.04
CA LEU A 187 -25.93 11.18 -8.01
C LEU A 187 -26.49 10.37 -9.19
N ALA A 188 -25.71 9.44 -9.74
CA ALA A 188 -26.14 8.60 -10.86
C ALA A 188 -27.14 7.50 -10.47
N ASN A 189 -27.45 7.33 -9.17
CA ASN A 189 -28.41 6.35 -8.66
C ASN A 189 -29.79 6.94 -8.33
N CYS A 190 -29.93 8.25 -8.44
CA CYS A 190 -31.20 8.95 -8.22
C CYS A 190 -31.80 9.43 -9.55
N ASP A 191 -33.12 9.52 -9.58
CA ASP A 191 -33.87 10.23 -10.62
C ASP A 191 -33.77 11.74 -10.36
N ALA A 192 -33.43 12.52 -11.38
CA ALA A 192 -33.11 13.95 -11.21
C ALA A 192 -34.33 14.80 -10.81
N LEU A 193 -35.55 14.38 -11.18
CA LEU A 193 -36.77 15.10 -10.86
C LEU A 193 -37.26 14.77 -9.44
N THR A 194 -37.33 13.49 -9.10
CA THR A 194 -37.98 13.01 -7.88
C THR A 194 -37.00 12.72 -6.73
N SER A 195 -35.71 12.66 -7.02
CA SER A 195 -34.66 12.18 -6.10
C SER A 195 -34.87 10.75 -5.58
N LEU A 196 -35.84 9.99 -6.12
CA LEU A 196 -36.03 8.58 -5.82
C LEU A 196 -34.93 7.73 -6.47
N PRO A 197 -34.67 6.51 -6.00
CA PRO A 197 -33.80 5.57 -6.70
C PRO A 197 -34.26 5.42 -8.16
N ASN A 198 -33.35 5.65 -9.11
CA ASN A 198 -33.69 5.49 -10.51
C ASN A 198 -33.76 4.02 -10.91
N ARG A 199 -34.15 3.76 -12.15
CA ARG A 199 -34.28 2.42 -12.71
C ARG A 199 -33.00 1.58 -12.54
N ARG A 200 -31.82 2.17 -12.71
CA ARG A 200 -30.55 1.46 -12.53
C ARG A 200 -30.39 0.98 -11.09
N ARG A 201 -30.58 1.90 -10.12
CA ARG A 201 -30.49 1.56 -8.69
C ARG A 201 -31.54 0.53 -8.27
N PHE A 202 -32.75 0.59 -8.84
CA PHE A 202 -33.78 -0.42 -8.61
C PHE A 202 -33.31 -1.83 -8.99
N PHE A 203 -32.73 -2.00 -10.18
CA PHE A 203 -32.24 -3.32 -10.63
C PHE A 203 -31.03 -3.81 -9.81
N GLU A 204 -30.12 -2.91 -9.39
CA GLU A 204 -29.01 -3.26 -8.48
C GLU A 204 -29.53 -3.85 -7.16
N VAL A 205 -30.47 -3.15 -6.50
CA VAL A 205 -31.06 -3.60 -5.23
C VAL A 205 -31.86 -4.90 -5.40
N MET A 206 -32.55 -5.06 -6.53
CA MET A 206 -33.28 -6.28 -6.85
C MET A 206 -32.34 -7.49 -6.98
N GLU A 207 -31.17 -7.32 -7.60
CA GLU A 207 -30.19 -8.38 -7.76
C GLU A 207 -29.54 -8.78 -6.43
N GLU A 208 -29.26 -7.82 -5.54
CA GLU A 208 -28.81 -8.07 -4.17
C GLU A 208 -29.86 -8.86 -3.36
N ALA A 209 -31.12 -8.45 -3.42
CA ALA A 209 -32.23 -9.13 -2.73
C ALA A 209 -32.43 -10.57 -3.23
N LEU A 210 -32.33 -10.81 -4.54
CA LEU A 210 -32.37 -12.14 -5.13
C LEU A 210 -31.17 -13.01 -4.69
N THR A 211 -30.00 -12.42 -4.55
CA THR A 211 -28.79 -13.13 -4.07
C THR A 211 -28.96 -13.56 -2.61
N LEU A 212 -29.41 -12.65 -1.74
CA LEU A 212 -29.69 -12.95 -0.33
C LEU A 212 -30.78 -14.01 -0.16
N LYS A 213 -31.81 -13.99 -1.01
CA LYS A 213 -32.83 -15.05 -1.05
C LYS A 213 -32.22 -16.41 -1.39
N ARG A 214 -31.34 -16.49 -2.40
CA ARG A 214 -30.68 -17.74 -2.80
C ARG A 214 -29.74 -18.28 -1.73
N GLN A 215 -28.98 -17.40 -1.08
CA GLN A 215 -27.96 -17.80 -0.11
C GLN A 215 -28.57 -18.10 1.26
N HIS A 216 -29.46 -17.22 1.76
CA HIS A 216 -29.92 -17.22 3.14
C HIS A 216 -31.43 -17.47 3.29
N GLY A 217 -32.16 -17.70 2.19
CA GLY A 217 -33.61 -17.94 2.21
C GLY A 217 -34.44 -16.68 2.55
N GLN A 218 -33.83 -15.50 2.54
CA GLN A 218 -34.48 -14.24 2.89
C GLN A 218 -35.59 -13.91 1.87
N LYS A 219 -36.81 -13.60 2.35
CA LYS A 219 -37.94 -13.23 1.50
C LYS A 219 -38.03 -11.71 1.36
N PHE A 220 -38.52 -11.25 0.22
CA PHE A 220 -38.85 -9.86 -0.05
C PHE A 220 -40.11 -9.79 -0.91
N ASP A 221 -40.83 -8.68 -0.81
CA ASP A 221 -42.00 -8.37 -1.62
C ASP A 221 -41.68 -7.23 -2.59
N LEU A 222 -42.33 -7.24 -3.75
CA LEU A 222 -42.17 -6.22 -4.78
C LEU A 222 -43.55 -5.68 -5.18
N ALA A 223 -43.71 -4.36 -5.08
CA ALA A 223 -44.87 -3.64 -5.57
C ALA A 223 -44.49 -2.77 -6.77
N LEU A 224 -45.37 -2.72 -7.78
CA LEU A 224 -45.28 -1.79 -8.90
C LEU A 224 -46.46 -0.82 -8.79
N ILE A 225 -46.18 0.48 -8.87
CA ILE A 225 -47.16 1.56 -8.70
C ILE A 225 -47.15 2.39 -9.98
N ASP A 226 -48.33 2.68 -10.51
CA ASP A 226 -48.54 3.61 -11.62
C ASP A 226 -49.56 4.69 -11.20
N LEU A 227 -49.48 5.88 -11.82
CA LEU A 227 -50.39 6.99 -11.50
C LEU A 227 -51.55 7.04 -12.50
N ASP A 228 -52.74 6.67 -12.02
CA ASP A 228 -53.96 6.74 -12.82
C ASP A 228 -54.24 8.17 -13.30
N GLY A 229 -54.51 8.33 -14.59
CA GLY A 229 -54.90 9.63 -15.16
C GLY A 229 -53.78 10.67 -15.24
N PHE A 230 -52.50 10.29 -15.13
CA PHE A 230 -51.39 11.25 -15.17
C PHE A 230 -51.28 12.01 -16.51
N LYS A 231 -51.56 11.36 -17.64
CA LYS A 231 -51.48 11.99 -18.97
C LYS A 231 -52.46 13.17 -19.15
N PRO A 232 -53.76 13.05 -18.82
CA PRO A 232 -54.67 14.19 -18.78
C PRO A 232 -54.19 15.38 -17.94
N VAL A 233 -53.46 15.15 -16.83
CA VAL A 233 -52.90 16.24 -16.02
C VAL A 233 -51.85 17.03 -16.82
N ASN A 234 -50.94 16.33 -17.50
CA ASN A 234 -49.96 16.98 -18.39
C ASN A 234 -50.63 17.72 -19.54
N ASP A 235 -51.66 17.13 -20.15
CA ASP A 235 -52.34 17.69 -21.30
C ASP A 235 -53.14 18.96 -20.96
N VAL A 236 -53.73 19.04 -19.75
CA VAL A 236 -54.56 20.18 -19.30
C VAL A 236 -53.74 21.27 -18.61
N TYR A 237 -52.80 20.90 -17.74
CA TYR A 237 -52.09 21.83 -16.86
C TYR A 237 -50.61 22.04 -17.24
N GLY A 238 -50.13 21.32 -18.25
CA GLY A 238 -48.75 21.40 -18.73
C GLY A 238 -47.78 20.53 -17.94
N HIS A 239 -46.65 20.21 -18.57
CA HIS A 239 -45.63 19.32 -18.01
C HIS A 239 -45.06 19.79 -16.67
N SER A 240 -44.91 21.09 -16.45
CA SER A 240 -44.40 21.63 -15.18
C SER A 240 -45.30 21.28 -13.98
N VAL A 241 -46.62 21.21 -14.18
CA VAL A 241 -47.57 20.81 -13.14
C VAL A 241 -47.52 19.30 -12.91
N GLY A 242 -47.36 18.51 -13.98
CA GLY A 242 -47.12 17.07 -13.87
C GLY A 242 -45.83 16.75 -13.11
N ASP A 243 -44.75 17.46 -13.39
CA ASP A 243 -43.47 17.30 -12.69
C ASP A 243 -43.60 17.60 -11.19
N ALA A 244 -44.28 18.69 -10.82
CA ALA A 244 -44.56 19.01 -9.41
C ALA A 244 -45.42 17.93 -8.73
N LEU A 245 -46.38 17.33 -9.46
CA LEU A 245 -47.17 16.21 -8.96
C LEU A 245 -46.32 14.95 -8.74
N LEU A 246 -45.40 14.63 -9.65
CA LEU A 246 -44.44 13.53 -9.47
C LEU A 246 -43.54 13.73 -8.25
N VAL A 247 -43.03 14.95 -8.03
CA VAL A 247 -42.24 15.29 -6.84
C VAL A 247 -43.07 15.09 -5.56
N ALA A 248 -44.32 15.53 -5.54
CA ALA A 248 -45.20 15.36 -4.39
C ALA A 248 -45.52 13.88 -4.11
N VAL A 249 -45.75 13.07 -5.15
CA VAL A 249 -45.93 11.62 -5.02
C VAL A 249 -44.67 10.97 -4.46
N ALA A 250 -43.50 11.32 -5.00
CA ALA A 250 -42.22 10.81 -4.54
C ALA A 250 -41.96 11.10 -3.05
N GLY A 251 -42.28 12.30 -2.58
CA GLY A 251 -42.20 12.66 -1.17
C GLY A 251 -43.09 11.79 -0.27
N ARG A 252 -44.33 11.51 -0.71
CA ARG A 252 -45.26 10.63 0.03
C ARG A 252 -44.76 9.18 0.07
N LEU A 253 -44.24 8.66 -1.04
CA LEU A 253 -43.68 7.31 -1.10
C LEU A 253 -42.48 7.17 -0.15
N ARG A 254 -41.60 8.17 -0.09
CA ARG A 254 -40.46 8.15 0.82
C ARG A 254 -40.90 8.10 2.29
N SER A 255 -41.91 8.89 2.66
CA SER A 255 -42.39 8.95 4.05
C SER A 255 -43.01 7.66 4.60
N VAL A 256 -43.34 6.69 3.73
CA VAL A 256 -43.91 5.39 4.14
C VAL A 256 -42.95 4.22 3.94
N CYS A 257 -41.79 4.46 3.34
CA CYS A 257 -40.79 3.43 3.02
C CYS A 257 -39.44 3.62 3.73
N GLU A 258 -39.23 4.75 4.42
CA GLU A 258 -38.17 4.94 5.42
C GLU A 258 -38.60 4.43 6.80
#